data_AF-A0A108TD87-F1
#
_entry.id   AF-A0A108TD87-F1
#
_cell.length_a   1.000
_cell.length_b   1.000
_cell.length_c   1.000
_cell.angle_alpha   90.00
_cell.angle_beta   90.00
_cell.angle_gamma   90.00
#
_symmetry.space_group_name_H-M   'P 1'
#
loop_
_entity.id
_entity.type
_entity.pdbx_description
1 polymer ?
#
loop_
_entity_poly.entity_id
_entity_poly.type
_entity_poly.pdbx_seq_one_letter_code
_entity_poly.pdbx_strand_id
1 'polypeptide(L)' 'MDIPKELLSKEFLSLFKTGEDVTAFMKELHTRVYEQMLEAEMENHLGYEKHSNQGDHSDNSRNGRYRKQIQTEMGESVI' A
#
# COMPACT_ATOMS: atom_id res chain seq x y z
N MET A 1 19.25 3.45 -1.77
CA MET A 1 18.05 4.09 -2.34
C MET A 1 17.98 5.48 -1.78
N ASP A 2 17.88 6.49 -2.64
CA ASP A 2 17.78 7.87 -2.19
C ASP A 2 16.34 8.18 -1.76
N ILE A 3 16.20 8.87 -0.64
CA ILE A 3 14.89 9.31 -0.15
C ILE A 3 14.43 10.45 -1.07
N PRO A 4 13.21 10.37 -1.65
CA PRO A 4 12.64 11.47 -2.43
C PRO A 4 12.68 12.78 -1.63
N LYS A 5 13.14 13.86 -2.26
CA LYS A 5 13.33 15.16 -1.59
C LYS A 5 12.00 15.72 -1.07
N GLU A 6 10.90 15.32 -1.69
CA GLU A 6 9.53 15.67 -1.33
C GLU A 6 9.20 15.18 0.09
N LEU A 7 9.68 13.99 0.49
CA LEU A 7 9.50 13.43 1.83
C LEU A 7 10.35 14.12 2.90
N LEU A 8 11.34 14.91 2.48
CA LEU A 8 12.17 15.73 3.36
C LEU A 8 11.82 17.23 3.27
N SER A 9 10.73 17.56 2.56
CA SER A 9 10.27 18.94 2.46
C SER A 9 9.78 19.45 3.81
N LYS A 10 9.99 20.75 4.07
CA LYS A 10 9.53 21.39 5.30
C LYS A 10 8.01 21.25 5.49
N GLU A 11 7.26 21.37 4.40
CA GLU A 11 5.81 21.19 4.37
C GLU A 11 5.43 19.78 4.88
N PHE A 12 6.04 18.73 4.31
CA PHE A 12 5.75 17.36 4.71
C PHE A 12 6.17 17.08 6.16
N LEU A 13 7.37 17.51 6.56
CA LEU A 13 7.86 17.29 7.92
C LEU A 13 7.04 18.06 8.97
N SER A 14 6.40 19.16 8.59
CA SER A 14 5.53 19.93 9.50
C SER A 14 4.24 19.19 9.91
N LEU A 15 3.90 18.11 9.20
CA LEU A 15 2.77 17.23 9.56
C LEU A 15 3.03 16.47 10.87
N PHE A 16 4.31 16.23 11.22
CA PHE A 16 4.70 15.51 12.42
C PHE A 16 5.01 16.47 13.56
N LYS A 17 4.34 16.30 14.70
CA LYS A 17 4.57 17.12 15.90
C LYS A 17 5.47 16.41 16.90
N THR A 18 5.46 15.08 16.88
CA THR A 18 6.17 14.21 17.82
C THR A 18 6.85 13.03 17.09
N GLY A 19 7.78 12.36 17.79
CA GLY A 19 8.38 11.12 17.27
C GLY A 19 7.38 9.95 17.17
N GLU A 20 6.31 9.98 17.97
CA GLU A 20 5.22 9.01 17.89
C GLU A 20 4.44 9.18 16.57
N ASP A 21 4.20 10.42 16.14
CA ASP A 21 3.53 10.69 14.85
C ASP A 21 4.34 10.11 13.67
N VAL A 22 5.67 10.25 13.72
CA VAL A 22 6.57 9.67 12.72
C VAL A 22 6.46 8.15 12.72
N THR A 23 6.47 7.53 13.89
CA THR A 23 6.39 6.06 14.02
C THR A 23 5.05 5.53 13.52
N ALA A 24 3.95 6.21 13.86
CA ALA A 24 2.61 5.86 13.40
C ALA A 24 2.50 5.95 11.87
N PHE A 25 3.03 7.02 11.28
CA PHE A 25 3.09 7.16 9.83
C PHE A 25 3.91 6.07 9.15
N MET A 26 5.08 5.72 9.69
CA MET A 26 5.91 4.65 9.12
C MET A 26 5.19 3.30 9.16
N LYS A 27 4.42 3.02 10.23
CA LYS A 27 3.58 1.82 10.32
C LYS A 27 2.47 1.80 9.26
N GLU A 28 1.79 2.92 9.06
CA GLU A 28 0.77 3.04 8.01
C GLU A 28 1.39 2.91 6.62
N LEU A 29 2.49 3.61 6.35
CA LEU A 29 3.21 3.55 5.08
C LEU A 29 3.63 2.12 4.75
N HIS A 30 4.22 1.41 5.71
CA HIS A 30 4.62 0.01 5.55
C HIS A 30 3.44 -0.90 5.17
N THR A 31 2.29 -0.69 5.83
CA THR A 31 1.06 -1.44 5.56
C THR A 31 0.53 -1.16 4.15
N ARG A 32 0.48 0.12 3.74
CA ARG A 32 0.05 0.54 2.40
C ARG A 32 0.97 0.01 1.30
N VAL A 33 2.27 -0.01 1.54
CA VAL A 33 3.25 -0.57 0.59
C VAL A 33 2.95 -2.05 0.32
N TYR A 34 2.65 -2.85 1.35
CA TYR A 34 2.24 -4.24 1.14
C TYR A 34 0.95 -4.37 0.34
N GLU A 35 -0.07 -3.57 0.65
CA GLU A 35 -1.33 -3.58 -0.12
C GLU A 35 -1.06 -3.29 -1.60
N GLN A 36 -0.26 -2.26 -1.91
CA GLN A 36 0.06 -1.90 -3.29
C GLN A 36 0.90 -2.98 -4.00
N MET A 37 1.83 -3.62 -3.30
CA MET A 37 2.57 -4.76 -3.85
C MET A 37 1.64 -5.92 -4.21
N LEU A 38 0.69 -6.27 -3.34
CA LEU A 38 -0.30 -7.32 -3.61
C LEU A 38 -1.25 -6.95 -4.76
N GLU A 39 -1.63 -5.67 -4.88
CA GLU A 39 -2.42 -5.19 -6.02
C GLU A 39 -1.67 -5.35 -7.34
N ALA A 40 -0.39 -4.95 -7.37
CA ALA A 40 0.49 -5.09 -8.53
C ALA A 40 0.72 -6.57 -8.89
N GLU A 41 0.91 -7.45 -7.89
CA GLU A 41 0.98 -8.90 -8.12
C GLU A 41 -0.31 -9.44 -8.76
N MET A 42 -1.47 -8.96 -8.32
CA MET A 42 -2.76 -9.35 -8.90
C MET A 42 -2.94 -8.84 -10.34
N GLU A 43 -2.48 -7.63 -10.64
CA GLU A 43 -2.43 -7.10 -12.02
C GLU A 43 -1.55 -7.95 -12.92
N ASN A 44 -0.36 -8.30 -12.47
CA ASN A 44 0.55 -9.17 -13.21
C ASN A 44 -0.02 -10.60 -13.38
N HIS A 45 -0.67 -11.15 -12.35
CA HIS A 45 -1.25 -12.50 -12.40
C HIS A 45 -2.44 -12.58 -13.38
N LEU A 46 -3.32 -11.58 -13.36
CA LEU A 46 -4.50 -11.54 -14.23
C LEU A 46 -4.18 -11.02 -15.64
N GLY A 47 -3.07 -10.30 -15.81
CA GLY A 47 -2.66 -9.66 -17.06
C GLY A 47 -3.42 -8.37 -17.38
N TYR A 48 -4.20 -7.83 -16.43
CA TYR A 48 -4.95 -6.58 -16.61
C TYR A 48 -5.11 -5.78 -15.32
N GLU A 49 -5.15 -4.45 -15.49
CA GLU A 49 -5.37 -3.47 -14.42
C GLU A 49 -6.80 -3.50 -13.88
N LYS A 50 -6.98 -3.10 -12.63
CA LYS A 50 -8.32 -2.98 -12.04
C LYS A 50 -9.18 -2.02 -12.86
N HIS A 51 -10.41 -2.43 -13.18
CA HIS A 51 -11.36 -1.69 -14.03
C HIS A 51 -10.99 -1.58 -15.52
N SER A 52 -9.97 -2.30 -15.98
CA SER A 52 -9.69 -2.44 -17.41
C SER A 52 -10.80 -3.26 -18.08
N ASN A 53 -11.22 -2.80 -19.27
CA ASN A 53 -12.15 -3.54 -20.14
C ASN A 53 -11.55 -4.87 -20.65
N GLN A 54 -10.24 -5.07 -20.53
CA GLN A 54 -9.59 -6.34 -20.83
C GLN A 54 -10.02 -7.48 -19.89
N GLY A 55 -10.53 -7.14 -18.70
CA GLY A 55 -11.08 -8.11 -17.76
C GLY A 55 -12.52 -8.53 -18.11
N ASP A 56 -13.22 -7.79 -18.97
CA ASP A 56 -14.60 -8.09 -19.33
C ASP A 56 -14.68 -9.39 -20.13
N HIS A 57 -15.60 -10.27 -19.74
CA HIS A 57 -15.74 -11.61 -20.32
C HIS A 57 -14.47 -12.48 -20.25
N SER A 58 -13.52 -12.14 -19.36
CA SER A 58 -12.42 -13.03 -19.01
C SER A 58 -12.93 -14.21 -18.16
N ASP A 59 -12.27 -15.35 -18.26
CA ASP A 59 -12.57 -16.53 -17.44
C ASP A 59 -12.30 -16.27 -15.94
N ASN A 60 -11.33 -15.39 -15.64
CA ASN A 60 -10.92 -15.03 -14.28
C ASN A 60 -11.09 -13.52 -14.02
N SER A 61 -12.24 -13.17 -13.45
CA SER A 61 -12.59 -11.80 -13.05
C SER A 61 -12.18 -11.50 -11.61
N ARG A 62 -11.71 -10.27 -11.35
CA ARG A 62 -11.47 -9.78 -9.98
C ARG A 62 -12.75 -9.85 -9.15
N ASN A 63 -12.65 -10.40 -7.93
CA ASN A 63 -13.80 -10.62 -7.05
C ASN A 63 -13.63 -9.95 -5.67
N GLY A 64 -13.45 -8.63 -5.68
CA GLY A 64 -13.37 -7.83 -4.45
C GLY A 64 -12.06 -7.99 -3.67
N ARG A 65 -12.12 -7.69 -2.37
CA ARG A 65 -11.01 -7.75 -1.41
C ARG A 65 -11.51 -8.29 -0.09
N TYR A 66 -10.61 -8.83 0.72
CA TYR A 66 -10.90 -9.26 2.09
C TYR A 66 -9.85 -8.69 3.03
N ARG A 67 -10.23 -8.48 4.30
CA ARG A 67 -9.31 -8.01 5.33
C ARG A 67 -8.49 -9.16 5.91
N LYS A 68 -7.22 -8.91 6.18
CA LYS A 68 -6.31 -9.86 6.84
C LYS A 68 -5.48 -9.14 7.91
N GLN A 69 -5.53 -9.65 9.13
CA GLN A 69 -4.60 -9.23 10.18
C GLN A 69 -3.24 -9.90 9.95
N ILE A 70 -2.18 -9.11 9.98
CA ILE A 70 -0.80 -9.52 9.76
C ILE A 70 0.07 -9.06 10.93
N GLN A 71 1.06 -9.88 11.27
CA GLN A 71 2.11 -9.51 12.22
C GLN A 71 3.33 -9.03 11.43
N THR A 72 3.79 -7.81 11.73
CA THR A 72 5.01 -7.23 11.15
C THR A 72 6.01 -6.89 12.25
N GLU A 73 7.22 -6.48 11.87
CA GLU A 73 8.21 -5.94 12.80
C GLU A 73 7.72 -4.65 13.49
N MET A 74 6.83 -3.89 12.84
CA MET A 74 6.19 -2.69 13.39
C MET A 74 4.91 -3.00 14.20
N GLY A 75 4.69 -4.29 14.52
CA GLY A 75 3.52 -4.78 15.24
C GLY A 75 2.40 -5.30 14.33
N GLU A 76 1.22 -5.47 14.90
CA GLU A 76 0.04 -5.92 14.17
C GLU A 76 -0.50 -4.83 13.23
N SER A 77 -0.84 -5.22 12.02
CA SER A 77 -1.50 -4.38 11.01
C SER A 77 -2.64 -5.15 10.35
N VAL A 78 -3.54 -4.42 9.68
CA VAL A 78 -4.59 -4.99 8.85
C VAL A 78 -4.39 -4.49 7.43
N ILE A 79 -4.35 -5.43 6.48
CA ILE A 79 -4.38 -5.21 5.03
C ILE A 79 -5.67 -5.78 4.44
#